data_AF-A0A7X6V2F7-F1
#
_entry.id   AF-A0A7X6V2F7-F1
#
_cell.length_a   1.000
_cell.length_b   1.000
_cell.length_c   1.000
_cell.angle_alpha   90.00
_cell.angle_beta   90.00
_cell.angle_gamma   90.00
#
_symmetry.space_group_name_H-M   'P 1'
#
loop_
_entity.id
_entity.type
_entity.pdbx_description
1 polymer ?
#
loop_
_entity_poly.entity_id
_entity_poly.type
_entity_poly.pdbx_seq_one_letter_code
_entity_poly.pdbx_strand_id
1 'polypeptide(L)'
;MQLTVKDAAQMLNVTEQTIYRWIQTGDLPASRVANTYRINRAILLDWAKTRQPPTAPPDAETNDDPPPLPTLGTALEAGGILYRVPGSDKAEVLRAMVDLMSWPPTSDRAAILRALLDREELQSTGIGDGVALPHVRNPAILGVNAPAVALGFLDNPIDFGALDGRKVRVIFLPQPVNIRQHLHLLARISFALRDDHFRRLLDKRAPAEDILAAARAL
;
A
#
# COMPACT_ATOMS: atom_id res chain seq x y z
N MET A 1 10.88 25.08 -27.29
CA MET A 1 11.89 25.80 -26.47
C MET A 1 12.47 24.83 -25.45
N GLN A 2 13.80 24.74 -25.36
CA GLN A 2 14.50 23.88 -24.41
C GLN A 2 14.80 24.68 -23.14
N LEU A 3 14.32 24.20 -22.00
CA LEU A 3 14.48 24.81 -20.69
C LEU A 3 15.71 24.25 -19.99
N THR A 4 16.38 25.08 -19.18
CA THR A 4 17.30 24.58 -18.17
C THR A 4 16.53 23.93 -17.02
N VAL A 5 17.24 23.20 -16.16
CA VAL A 5 16.70 22.70 -14.90
C VAL A 5 16.17 23.83 -14.03
N LYS A 6 16.89 24.95 -13.98
CA LYS A 6 16.49 26.16 -13.26
C LYS A 6 15.17 26.75 -13.78
N ASP A 7 15.02 26.86 -15.09
CA ASP A 7 13.79 27.39 -15.68
C ASP A 7 12.59 26.47 -15.42
N ALA A 8 12.81 25.14 -15.48
CA ALA A 8 11.78 24.15 -15.18
C ALA A 8 11.36 24.18 -13.69
N ALA A 9 12.33 24.32 -12.78
CA ALA A 9 12.09 24.45 -11.35
C ALA A 9 11.22 25.68 -11.03
N GLN A 10 11.56 26.84 -11.61
CA GLN A 10 10.76 28.06 -11.48
C GLN A 10 9.36 27.92 -12.06
N MET A 11 9.22 27.30 -13.23
CA MET A 11 7.91 27.10 -13.87
C MET A 11 6.96 26.20 -13.07
N LEU A 12 7.51 25.24 -12.32
CA LEU A 12 6.72 24.29 -11.53
C LEU A 12 6.66 24.65 -10.03
N ASN A 13 7.28 25.76 -9.62
CA ASN A 13 7.38 26.18 -8.22
C ASN A 13 8.04 25.12 -7.30
N VAL A 14 9.12 24.49 -7.76
CA VAL A 14 9.88 23.45 -7.02
C VAL A 14 11.39 23.74 -7.06
N THR A 15 12.21 22.97 -6.35
CA THR A 15 13.69 23.08 -6.43
C THR A 15 14.27 22.49 -7.70
N GLU A 16 15.46 22.97 -8.07
CA GLU A 16 16.31 22.30 -9.06
C GLU A 16 16.63 20.85 -8.66
N GLN A 17 16.88 20.57 -7.38
CA GLN A 17 17.10 19.20 -6.87
C GLN A 17 15.92 18.27 -7.16
N THR A 18 14.69 18.77 -7.00
CA THR A 18 13.47 18.01 -7.33
C THR A 18 13.40 17.66 -8.81
N ILE A 19 13.75 18.62 -9.68
CA ILE A 19 13.85 18.39 -11.13
C ILE A 19 14.94 17.36 -11.46
N TYR A 20 16.14 17.46 -10.87
CA TYR A 20 17.21 16.48 -11.08
C TYR A 20 16.79 15.07 -10.65
N ARG A 21 16.11 14.95 -9.50
CA ARG A 21 15.59 13.67 -9.00
C ARG A 21 14.62 13.05 -10.01
N TRP A 22 13.65 13.81 -10.52
CA TRP A 22 12.70 13.31 -11.51
C TRP A 22 13.35 12.90 -12.84
N ILE A 23 14.42 13.57 -13.24
CA ILE A 23 15.21 13.16 -14.41
C ILE A 23 15.94 11.83 -14.13
N GLN A 24 16.52 11.68 -12.94
CA GLN A 24 17.28 10.48 -12.55
C GLN A 24 16.38 9.25 -12.32
N THR A 25 15.17 9.44 -11.81
CA THR A 25 14.18 8.36 -11.63
C THR A 25 13.45 7.98 -12.92
N GLY A 26 13.69 8.73 -14.01
CA GLY A 26 13.03 8.53 -15.31
C GLY A 26 11.61 9.08 -15.38
N ASP A 27 11.15 9.81 -14.35
CA ASP A 27 9.82 10.39 -14.30
C ASP A 27 9.66 11.59 -15.22
N LEU A 28 10.70 12.43 -15.37
CA LEU A 28 10.68 13.62 -16.22
C LEU A 28 11.64 13.45 -17.41
N PRO A 29 11.13 13.40 -18.66
CA PRO A 29 11.97 13.29 -19.85
C PRO A 29 12.88 14.52 -20.02
N ALA A 30 14.20 14.29 -20.00
CA ALA A 30 15.20 15.31 -20.29
C ALA A 30 16.28 14.78 -21.24
N SER A 31 16.85 15.68 -22.02
CA SER A 31 17.98 15.42 -22.91
C SER A 31 19.24 16.06 -22.35
N ARG A 32 20.42 15.51 -22.63
CA ARG A 32 21.71 16.07 -22.16
C ARG A 32 22.42 16.72 -23.34
N VAL A 33 22.73 18.02 -23.22
CA VAL A 33 23.44 18.79 -24.25
C VAL A 33 24.61 19.50 -23.59
N ALA A 34 25.83 19.27 -24.10
CA ALA A 34 27.06 19.88 -23.57
C ALA A 34 27.18 19.77 -22.02
N ASN A 35 26.86 18.59 -21.50
CA ASN A 35 26.93 18.26 -20.07
C ASN A 35 25.84 18.90 -19.17
N THR A 36 24.84 19.58 -19.73
CA THR A 36 23.70 20.14 -18.99
C THR A 36 22.39 19.47 -19.41
N TYR A 37 21.47 19.26 -18.47
CA TYR A 37 20.12 18.78 -18.80
C TYR A 37 19.28 19.88 -19.46
N ARG A 38 18.53 19.47 -20.49
CA ARG A 38 17.60 20.28 -21.27
C ARG A 38 16.25 19.61 -21.32
N ILE A 39 15.24 20.36 -20.89
CA ILE A 39 13.87 19.87 -20.72
C ILE A 39 13.00 20.54 -21.77
N ASN A 40 12.23 19.76 -22.52
CA ASN A 40 11.29 20.33 -23.48
C ASN A 40 10.11 20.94 -22.73
N ARG A 41 9.85 22.24 -22.94
CA ARG A 41 8.76 22.98 -22.26
C ARG A 41 7.37 22.36 -22.48
N ALA A 42 7.06 21.89 -23.69
CA ALA A 42 5.75 21.29 -23.98
C ALA A 42 5.56 19.98 -23.20
N ILE A 43 6.61 19.16 -23.15
CA ILE A 43 6.61 17.90 -22.39
C ILE A 43 6.49 18.18 -20.89
N LEU A 44 7.21 19.18 -20.38
CA LEU A 44 7.16 19.56 -18.96
C LEU A 44 5.75 19.98 -18.51
N LEU A 45 5.06 20.77 -19.34
CA LEU A 45 3.70 21.23 -19.04
C LEU A 45 2.69 20.10 -19.10
N ASP A 46 2.84 19.17 -20.05
CA ASP A 46 1.99 17.98 -20.15
C ASP A 46 2.20 17.01 -18.98
N TRP A 47 3.46 16.80 -18.61
CA TRP A 47 3.86 16.06 -17.42
C TRP A 47 3.30 16.65 -16.13
N ALA A 48 3.32 17.98 -15.98
CA ALA A 48 2.82 18.65 -14.78
C ALA A 48 1.29 18.52 -14.62
N LYS A 49 0.55 18.53 -15.73
CA LYS A 49 -0.92 18.35 -15.73
C LYS A 49 -1.33 16.95 -15.29
N THR A 50 -0.54 15.94 -15.63
CA THR A 50 -0.87 14.54 -15.36
C THR A 50 -0.49 14.10 -13.94
N ARG A 51 0.42 14.81 -13.26
CA ARG A 51 0.96 14.39 -11.94
C ARG A 51 0.80 15.39 -10.79
N GLN A 52 0.29 16.60 -11.03
CA GLN A 52 0.06 17.67 -10.03
C GLN A 52 1.26 17.84 -9.06
N PRO A 53 2.36 18.51 -9.48
CA PRO A 53 3.55 18.66 -8.63
C PRO A 53 3.21 19.39 -7.33
N PRO A 54 3.84 19.02 -6.19
CA PRO A 54 3.59 19.67 -4.91
C PRO A 54 3.94 21.16 -5.01
N THR A 55 3.00 22.03 -4.65
CA THR A 55 3.04 23.49 -4.86
C THR A 55 3.76 24.28 -3.75
N ALA A 56 4.44 23.61 -2.82
CA ALA A 56 5.06 24.26 -1.66
C ALA A 56 6.54 24.61 -1.91
N PRO A 57 7.00 25.80 -1.46
CA PRO A 57 8.38 26.25 -1.66
C PRO A 57 9.40 25.47 -0.80
N PRO A 58 10.67 25.45 -1.21
CA PRO A 58 11.69 24.52 -0.70
C PRO A 58 12.30 24.87 0.64
N ASP A 59 12.05 26.07 1.14
CA ASP A 59 12.73 26.61 2.31
C ASP A 59 12.02 26.21 3.62
N ALA A 60 10.95 25.42 3.52
CA ALA A 60 10.48 24.63 4.65
C ALA A 60 11.46 23.46 4.79
N GLU A 61 12.40 23.56 5.74
CA GLU A 61 13.26 22.46 6.17
C GLU A 61 12.40 21.22 6.51
N THR A 62 12.16 20.36 5.52
CA THR A 62 11.63 19.03 5.76
C THR A 62 12.83 18.15 6.01
N ASN A 63 13.05 17.76 7.27
CA ASN A 63 13.91 16.63 7.62
C ASN A 63 13.70 15.52 6.59
N ASP A 64 14.71 15.25 5.77
CA ASP A 64 14.68 14.36 4.60
C ASP A 64 14.68 12.88 5.02
N ASP A 65 14.01 12.59 6.14
CA ASP A 65 13.63 11.23 6.49
C ASP A 65 12.51 10.81 5.54
N PRO A 66 12.60 9.62 4.93
CA PRO A 66 11.46 9.05 4.21
C PRO A 66 10.25 9.07 5.16
N PRO A 67 9.04 9.41 4.67
CA PRO A 67 7.88 9.56 5.53
C PRO A 67 7.75 8.35 6.44
N PRO A 68 7.47 8.56 7.73
CA PRO A 68 7.55 7.51 8.73
C PRO A 68 6.71 6.33 8.28
N LEU A 69 7.29 5.13 8.37
CA LEU A 69 6.58 3.91 8.02
C LEU A 69 5.37 3.74 8.96
N PRO A 70 4.22 3.29 8.45
CA PRO A 70 2.99 3.23 9.25
C PRO A 70 3.14 2.23 10.39
N THR A 71 2.59 2.54 11.56
CA THR A 71 2.38 1.52 12.60
C THR A 71 1.22 0.62 12.20
N LEU A 72 1.11 -0.57 12.81
CA LEU A 72 -0.01 -1.46 12.53
C LEU A 72 -1.34 -0.81 12.89
N GLY A 73 -1.42 -0.11 14.04
CA GLY A 73 -2.62 0.61 14.45
C GLY A 73 -3.07 1.65 13.42
N THR A 74 -2.15 2.49 12.92
CA THR A 74 -2.50 3.49 11.88
C THR A 74 -2.91 2.85 10.55
N ALA A 75 -2.27 1.73 10.17
CA ALA A 75 -2.60 1.03 8.94
C ALA A 75 -3.97 0.32 9.02
N LEU A 76 -4.29 -0.29 10.16
CA LEU A 76 -5.59 -0.91 10.42
C LEU A 76 -6.72 0.13 10.49
N GLU A 77 -6.46 1.29 11.08
CA GLU A 77 -7.43 2.39 11.09
C GLU A 77 -7.73 2.89 9.68
N ALA A 78 -6.71 3.01 8.84
CA ALA A 78 -6.88 3.44 7.45
C ALA A 78 -7.56 2.38 6.55
N GLY A 79 -7.29 1.08 6.78
CA GLY A 79 -7.84 -0.01 5.96
C GLY A 79 -9.18 -0.56 6.46
N GLY A 80 -9.50 -0.35 7.74
CA GLY A 80 -10.72 -0.78 8.38
C GLY A 80 -10.71 -2.22 8.88
N ILE A 81 -11.69 -2.53 9.73
CA ILE A 81 -11.95 -3.86 10.26
C ILE A 81 -13.33 -4.31 9.77
N LEU A 82 -13.33 -5.39 8.99
CA LEU A 82 -14.49 -5.97 8.34
C LEU A 82 -14.93 -7.22 9.11
N TYR A 83 -16.20 -7.26 9.49
CA TYR A 83 -16.78 -8.42 10.15
C TYR A 83 -17.68 -9.18 9.19
N ARG A 84 -17.77 -10.50 9.40
CA ARG A 84 -18.66 -11.40 8.65
C ARG A 84 -18.41 -11.35 7.14
N VAL A 85 -17.13 -11.39 6.76
CA VAL A 85 -16.74 -11.44 5.35
C VAL A 85 -17.25 -12.75 4.74
N PRO A 86 -18.14 -12.72 3.74
CA PRO A 86 -18.75 -13.92 3.18
C PRO A 86 -17.78 -14.66 2.25
N GLY A 87 -18.06 -15.94 2.03
CA GLY A 87 -17.33 -16.80 1.09
C GLY A 87 -17.07 -18.19 1.67
N SER A 88 -16.93 -19.16 0.78
CA SER A 88 -16.71 -20.58 1.11
C SER A 88 -15.35 -21.11 0.63
N ASP A 89 -14.68 -20.36 -0.25
CA ASP A 89 -13.34 -20.66 -0.76
C ASP A 89 -12.46 -19.39 -0.87
N LYS A 90 -11.20 -19.58 -1.25
CA LYS A 90 -10.21 -18.49 -1.38
C LYS A 90 -10.68 -17.39 -2.32
N ALA A 91 -11.27 -17.75 -3.45
CA ALA A 91 -11.66 -16.78 -4.47
C ALA A 91 -12.84 -15.92 -4.00
N GLU A 92 -13.83 -16.56 -3.37
CA GLU A 92 -14.98 -15.87 -2.82
C GLU A 92 -14.62 -14.91 -1.69
N VAL A 93 -13.78 -15.33 -0.73
CA VAL A 93 -13.39 -14.45 0.38
C VAL A 93 -12.49 -13.32 -0.08
N LEU A 94 -11.57 -13.55 -1.03
CA LEU A 94 -10.72 -12.49 -1.57
C LEU A 94 -11.54 -11.47 -2.38
N ARG A 95 -12.52 -11.93 -3.16
CA ARG A 95 -13.48 -11.04 -3.85
C ARG A 95 -14.28 -10.23 -2.83
N ALA A 96 -14.83 -10.88 -1.81
CA ALA A 96 -15.59 -10.21 -0.77
C ALA A 96 -14.76 -9.15 -0.03
N MET A 97 -13.49 -9.44 0.29
CA MET A 97 -12.58 -8.46 0.86
C MET A 97 -12.41 -7.25 -0.07
N VAL A 98 -12.08 -7.47 -1.35
CA VAL A 98 -11.89 -6.40 -2.33
C VAL A 98 -13.16 -5.54 -2.49
N ASP A 99 -14.35 -6.16 -2.49
CA ASP A 99 -15.63 -5.46 -2.66
C ASP A 99 -16.02 -4.63 -1.44
N LEU A 100 -15.75 -5.12 -0.22
CA LEU A 100 -16.05 -4.44 1.03
C LEU A 100 -15.05 -3.30 1.35
N MET A 101 -13.84 -3.39 0.82
CA MET A 101 -12.81 -2.38 1.04
C MET A 101 -13.10 -1.10 0.23
N SER A 102 -12.70 0.03 0.82
CA SER A 102 -12.70 1.31 0.11
C SER A 102 -11.44 1.43 -0.74
N TRP A 103 -11.63 1.85 -2.00
CA TRP A 103 -10.55 2.01 -2.97
C TRP A 103 -10.62 3.39 -3.61
N PRO A 104 -9.47 3.98 -3.98
CA PRO A 104 -9.42 5.15 -4.84
C PRO A 104 -10.23 4.92 -6.14
N PRO A 105 -10.85 5.98 -6.72
CA PRO A 105 -11.57 5.86 -8.00
C PRO A 105 -10.69 5.36 -9.16
N THR A 106 -9.37 5.50 -9.04
CA THR A 106 -8.38 5.05 -10.02
C THR A 106 -8.03 3.56 -9.92
N SER A 107 -8.49 2.86 -8.88
CA SER A 107 -8.17 1.46 -8.64
C SER A 107 -9.06 0.53 -9.47
N ASP A 108 -8.45 -0.44 -10.16
CA ASP A 108 -9.16 -1.51 -10.86
C ASP A 108 -9.33 -2.71 -9.92
N ARG A 109 -10.51 -2.85 -9.32
CA ARG A 109 -10.84 -3.94 -8.39
C ARG A 109 -10.71 -5.32 -9.02
N ALA A 110 -11.04 -5.46 -10.31
CA ALA A 110 -10.94 -6.74 -11.00
C ALA A 110 -9.46 -7.12 -11.21
N ALA A 111 -8.61 -6.16 -11.58
CA ALA A 111 -7.17 -6.38 -11.70
C ALA A 111 -6.53 -6.68 -10.33
N ILE A 112 -6.96 -6.00 -9.26
CA ILE A 112 -6.49 -6.26 -7.88
C ILE A 112 -6.87 -7.68 -7.45
N LEU A 113 -8.13 -8.09 -7.64
CA LEU A 113 -8.58 -9.45 -7.33
C LEU A 113 -7.78 -10.49 -8.11
N ARG A 114 -7.58 -10.28 -9.42
CA ARG A 114 -6.76 -11.17 -10.24
C ARG A 114 -5.34 -11.27 -9.69
N ALA A 115 -4.69 -10.15 -9.37
CA ALA A 115 -3.34 -10.13 -8.84
C ALA A 115 -3.21 -10.84 -7.48
N LEU A 116 -4.24 -10.77 -6.63
CA LEU A 116 -4.30 -11.51 -5.37
C LEU A 116 -4.42 -13.02 -5.61
N LEU A 117 -5.31 -13.43 -6.51
CA LEU A 117 -5.51 -14.84 -6.85
C LEU A 117 -4.27 -15.46 -7.50
N ASP A 118 -3.66 -14.77 -8.46
CA ASP A 118 -2.43 -15.21 -9.13
C ASP A 118 -1.29 -15.38 -8.10
N ARG A 119 -1.21 -14.49 -7.10
CA ARG A 119 -0.23 -14.63 -6.02
C ARG A 119 -0.54 -15.83 -5.13
N GLU A 120 -1.80 -16.04 -4.78
CA GLU A 120 -2.24 -17.11 -3.90
C GLU A 120 -2.07 -18.51 -4.54
N GLU A 121 -2.21 -18.61 -5.86
CA GLU A 121 -2.03 -19.85 -6.63
C GLU A 121 -0.57 -20.35 -6.61
N LEU A 122 0.41 -19.44 -6.61
CA LEU A 122 1.83 -19.81 -6.52
C LEU A 122 2.14 -20.58 -5.23
N GLN A 123 1.62 -20.08 -4.12
CA GLN A 123 1.72 -20.71 -2.81
C GLN A 123 0.75 -19.99 -1.87
N SER A 124 0.10 -20.79 -1.02
CA SER A 124 -0.77 -20.29 0.04
C SER A 124 -0.13 -19.16 0.84
N THR A 125 -0.91 -18.11 1.07
CA THR A 125 -0.56 -17.03 2.03
C THR A 125 -1.16 -17.26 3.42
N GLY A 126 -1.74 -18.44 3.66
CA GLY A 126 -2.14 -18.91 4.99
C GLY A 126 -0.92 -19.22 5.86
N ILE A 127 -0.66 -18.38 6.86
CA ILE A 127 0.55 -18.47 7.69
C ILE A 127 0.42 -19.41 8.90
N GLY A 128 -0.80 -19.91 9.15
CA GLY A 128 -1.12 -20.75 10.29
C GLY A 128 -1.91 -20.01 11.36
N ASP A 129 -2.28 -20.73 12.42
CA ASP A 129 -3.12 -20.25 13.52
C ASP A 129 -4.44 -19.63 13.05
N GLY A 130 -4.94 -20.13 11.92
CA GLY A 130 -6.12 -19.66 11.19
C GLY A 130 -6.06 -18.20 10.72
N VAL A 131 -4.86 -17.70 10.40
CA VAL A 131 -4.62 -16.39 9.79
C VAL A 131 -4.05 -16.55 8.38
N ALA A 132 -4.48 -15.68 7.46
CA ALA A 132 -3.85 -15.50 6.15
C ALA A 132 -3.46 -14.05 5.89
N LEU A 133 -2.40 -13.86 5.09
CA LEU A 133 -1.86 -12.56 4.69
C LEU A 133 -1.85 -12.39 3.15
N PRO A 134 -3.00 -12.46 2.46
CA PRO A 134 -3.06 -12.24 1.03
C PRO A 134 -2.54 -10.85 0.67
N HIS A 135 -1.67 -10.79 -0.34
CA HIS A 135 -0.98 -9.57 -0.77
C HIS A 135 -0.70 -9.64 -2.27
N VAL A 136 -0.48 -8.49 -2.89
CA VAL A 136 -0.05 -8.40 -4.31
C VAL A 136 1.47 -8.33 -4.40
N ARG A 137 2.06 -8.91 -5.45
CA ARG A 137 3.51 -8.84 -5.66
C ARG A 137 3.97 -7.42 -6.05
N ASN A 138 3.16 -6.72 -6.85
CA ASN A 138 3.44 -5.36 -7.30
C ASN A 138 2.45 -4.37 -6.66
N PRO A 139 2.86 -3.57 -5.65
CA PRO A 139 2.00 -2.59 -4.99
C PRO A 139 1.33 -1.57 -5.92
N ALA A 140 1.96 -1.25 -7.06
CA ALA A 140 1.44 -0.24 -7.98
C ALA A 140 0.03 -0.57 -8.53
N ILE A 141 -0.34 -1.86 -8.60
CA ILE A 141 -1.66 -2.31 -9.07
C ILE A 141 -2.80 -1.82 -8.18
N LEU A 142 -2.52 -1.51 -6.91
CA LEU A 142 -3.52 -1.10 -5.94
C LEU A 142 -4.02 0.33 -6.20
N GLY A 143 -3.21 1.18 -6.85
CA GLY A 143 -3.54 2.57 -7.11
C GLY A 143 -3.73 3.42 -5.85
N VAL A 144 -3.18 2.99 -4.71
CA VAL A 144 -3.30 3.67 -3.40
C VAL A 144 -2.16 4.66 -3.18
N ASN A 145 -2.50 5.79 -2.56
CA ASN A 145 -1.54 6.86 -2.25
C ASN A 145 -1.09 6.87 -0.77
N ALA A 146 -1.73 6.07 0.08
CA ALA A 146 -1.38 5.92 1.49
C ALA A 146 -1.44 4.43 1.87
N PRO A 147 -0.51 3.95 2.73
CA PRO A 147 -0.49 2.56 3.15
C PRO A 147 -1.63 2.26 4.13
N ALA A 148 -2.28 1.12 3.94
CA ALA A 148 -3.34 0.64 4.82
C ALA A 148 -3.26 -0.89 4.99
N VAL A 149 -3.99 -1.43 5.96
CA VAL A 149 -4.21 -2.87 6.14
C VAL A 149 -5.68 -3.06 6.46
N ALA A 150 -6.40 -3.82 5.62
CA ALA A 150 -7.74 -4.27 5.97
C ALA A 150 -7.66 -5.56 6.79
N LEU A 151 -8.39 -5.63 7.89
CA LEU A 151 -8.56 -6.84 8.70
C LEU A 151 -9.96 -7.41 8.47
N GLY A 152 -10.06 -8.61 7.92
CA GLY A 152 -11.31 -9.32 7.69
C GLY A 152 -11.51 -10.51 8.61
N PHE A 153 -12.60 -10.53 9.36
CA PHE A 153 -13.11 -11.71 10.04
C PHE A 153 -14.09 -12.45 9.13
N LEU A 154 -13.72 -13.67 8.72
CA LEU A 154 -14.57 -14.48 7.85
C LEU A 154 -15.83 -14.92 8.60
N ASP A 155 -16.97 -14.93 7.89
CA ASP A 155 -18.23 -15.43 8.44
C ASP A 155 -18.06 -16.91 8.82
N ASN A 156 -17.50 -17.70 7.90
CA ASN A 156 -17.15 -19.10 8.09
C ASN A 156 -15.64 -19.33 7.85
N PRO A 157 -14.93 -20.06 8.72
CA PRO A 157 -13.55 -20.44 8.44
C PRO A 157 -13.45 -21.35 7.21
N ILE A 158 -12.49 -21.08 6.33
CA ILE A 158 -12.31 -21.82 5.08
C ILE A 158 -10.97 -22.55 5.03
N ASP A 159 -10.89 -23.60 4.22
CA ASP A 159 -9.59 -24.17 3.87
C ASP A 159 -8.84 -23.20 2.97
N PHE A 160 -7.73 -22.68 3.48
CA PHE A 160 -6.85 -21.76 2.76
C PHE A 160 -5.53 -22.43 2.37
N GLY A 161 -5.35 -23.73 2.66
CA GLY A 161 -4.06 -24.41 2.53
C GLY A 161 -2.99 -23.78 3.43
N ALA A 162 -3.33 -23.42 4.67
CA ALA A 162 -2.38 -22.84 5.61
C ALA A 162 -1.27 -23.84 5.98
N LEU A 163 -0.09 -23.32 6.35
CA LEU A 163 1.09 -24.14 6.66
C LEU A 163 0.87 -25.21 7.74
N ASP A 164 -0.03 -24.94 8.69
CA ASP A 164 -0.39 -25.84 9.79
C ASP A 164 -1.63 -26.71 9.50
N GLY A 165 -2.18 -26.63 8.28
CA GLY A 165 -3.39 -27.34 7.87
C GLY A 165 -4.69 -26.82 8.51
N ARG A 166 -4.65 -25.75 9.31
CA ARG A 166 -5.85 -25.20 9.94
C ARG A 166 -6.62 -24.30 8.99
N LYS A 167 -7.93 -24.27 9.16
CA LYS A 167 -8.81 -23.34 8.44
C LYS A 167 -8.52 -21.90 8.85
N VAL A 168 -8.54 -21.00 7.87
CA VAL A 168 -8.37 -19.56 8.09
C VAL A 168 -9.70 -18.95 8.51
N ARG A 169 -9.67 -18.12 9.55
CA ARG A 169 -10.82 -17.34 10.05
C ARG A 169 -10.57 -15.82 10.00
N VAL A 170 -9.31 -15.41 9.89
CA VAL A 170 -8.87 -14.01 9.85
C VAL A 170 -7.97 -13.77 8.65
N ILE A 171 -8.22 -12.67 7.94
CA ILE A 171 -7.41 -12.21 6.82
C ILE A 171 -6.87 -10.82 7.13
N PHE A 172 -5.56 -10.59 6.96
CA PHE A 172 -5.01 -9.24 6.83
C PHE A 172 -4.64 -9.01 5.36
N LEU A 173 -5.18 -7.97 4.73
CA LEU A 173 -4.90 -7.59 3.35
C LEU A 173 -4.13 -6.26 3.34
N PRO A 174 -2.79 -6.27 3.20
CA PRO A 174 -2.00 -5.05 3.14
C PRO A 174 -2.21 -4.29 1.82
N GLN A 175 -2.32 -2.96 1.92
CA GLN A 175 -2.40 -2.03 0.80
C GLN A 175 -1.18 -1.08 0.79
N PRO A 176 0.04 -1.56 0.53
CA PRO A 176 1.23 -0.71 0.49
C PRO A 176 1.27 0.18 -0.76
N VAL A 177 1.93 1.34 -0.68
CA VAL A 177 2.19 2.20 -1.85
C VAL A 177 3.41 1.71 -2.65
N ASN A 178 4.38 1.11 -1.96
CA ASN A 178 5.64 0.65 -2.55
C ASN A 178 6.19 -0.61 -1.86
N ILE A 179 7.25 -1.19 -2.43
CA ILE A 179 7.81 -2.46 -1.94
C ILE A 179 8.38 -2.35 -0.51
N ARG A 180 8.92 -1.19 -0.13
CA ARG A 180 9.45 -0.97 1.23
C ARG A 180 8.32 -1.02 2.25
N GLN A 181 7.21 -0.35 1.97
CA GLN A 181 6.02 -0.40 2.82
C GLN A 181 5.38 -1.79 2.82
N HIS A 182 5.42 -2.51 1.70
CA HIS A 182 4.93 -3.89 1.63
C HIS A 182 5.64 -4.78 2.64
N LEU A 183 6.98 -4.84 2.59
CA LEU A 183 7.77 -5.65 3.54
C LEU A 183 7.56 -5.18 4.99
N HIS A 184 7.49 -3.88 5.21
CA HIS A 184 7.23 -3.31 6.54
C HIS A 184 5.87 -3.74 7.11
N LEU A 185 4.79 -3.62 6.35
CA LEU A 185 3.45 -4.01 6.81
C LEU A 185 3.39 -5.50 7.14
N LEU A 186 3.94 -6.36 6.28
CA LEU A 186 4.02 -7.80 6.55
C LEU A 186 4.79 -8.12 7.83
N ALA A 187 5.93 -7.43 8.06
CA ALA A 187 6.71 -7.58 9.28
C ALA A 187 5.93 -7.12 10.53
N ARG A 188 5.22 -5.98 10.45
CA ARG A 188 4.42 -5.45 11.56
C ARG A 188 3.23 -6.35 11.91
N ILE A 189 2.53 -6.88 10.92
CA ILE A 189 1.46 -7.86 11.14
C ILE A 189 2.04 -9.12 11.79
N SER A 190 3.13 -9.66 11.24
CA SER A 190 3.77 -10.87 11.77
C SER A 190 4.28 -10.69 13.21
N PHE A 191 4.79 -9.50 13.54
CA PHE A 191 5.20 -9.14 14.91
C PHE A 191 4.00 -9.09 15.85
N ALA A 192 2.91 -8.43 15.46
CA ALA A 192 1.70 -8.32 16.26
C ALA A 192 1.05 -9.68 16.55
N LEU A 193 1.10 -10.61 15.59
CA LEU A 193 0.59 -11.96 15.77
C LEU A 193 1.39 -12.79 16.79
N ARG A 194 2.57 -12.35 17.24
CA ARG A 194 3.29 -13.01 18.33
C ARG A 194 2.73 -12.62 19.70
N ASP A 195 2.10 -11.46 19.81
CA ASP A 195 1.51 -10.99 21.06
C ASP A 195 0.25 -11.79 21.43
N ASP A 196 0.25 -12.38 22.63
CA ASP A 196 -0.85 -13.21 23.12
C ASP A 196 -2.15 -12.42 23.32
N HIS A 197 -2.06 -11.14 23.70
CA HIS A 197 -3.25 -10.32 23.92
C HIS A 197 -3.92 -9.99 22.59
N PHE A 198 -3.15 -9.56 21.59
CA PHE A 198 -3.64 -9.27 20.25
C PHE A 198 -4.27 -10.52 19.61
N ARG A 199 -3.63 -11.69 19.69
CA ARG A 199 -4.21 -12.96 19.21
C ARG A 199 -5.56 -13.28 19.85
N ARG A 200 -5.69 -13.13 21.17
CA ARG A 200 -6.97 -13.36 21.87
C ARG A 200 -8.09 -12.43 21.39
N LEU A 201 -7.77 -11.18 21.04
CA LEU A 201 -8.76 -10.26 20.48
C LEU A 201 -9.24 -10.72 19.11
N LEU A 202 -8.32 -11.21 18.26
CA LEU A 202 -8.67 -11.79 16.95
C LEU A 202 -9.52 -13.06 17.11
N ASP A 203 -9.17 -13.95 18.05
CA ASP A 203 -9.92 -15.18 18.31
C ASP A 203 -11.36 -14.92 18.72
N LYS A 204 -11.56 -13.91 19.56
CA LYS A 204 -12.88 -13.50 20.04
C LYS A 204 -13.66 -12.63 19.05
N ARG A 205 -13.05 -12.26 17.91
CA ARG A 205 -13.60 -11.26 16.97
C ARG A 205 -14.02 -9.99 17.73
N ALA A 206 -13.12 -9.51 18.59
CA ALA A 206 -13.37 -8.37 19.48
C ALA A 206 -13.79 -7.11 18.70
N PRO A 207 -14.45 -6.13 19.35
CA PRO A 207 -14.76 -4.84 18.76
C PRO A 207 -13.55 -4.14 18.14
N ALA A 208 -13.80 -3.34 17.11
CA ALA A 208 -12.74 -2.67 16.34
C ALA A 208 -11.89 -1.75 17.24
N GLU A 209 -12.50 -1.08 18.21
CA GLU A 209 -11.82 -0.20 19.17
C GLU A 209 -10.75 -0.95 19.99
N ASP A 210 -11.05 -2.15 20.47
CA ASP A 210 -10.12 -2.96 21.27
C ASP A 210 -8.93 -3.43 20.43
N ILE A 211 -9.21 -3.87 19.20
CA ILE A 211 -8.17 -4.32 18.26
C ILE A 211 -7.26 -3.16 17.89
N LEU A 212 -7.82 -1.98 17.61
CA LEU A 212 -7.05 -0.78 17.28
C LEU A 212 -6.22 -0.30 18.48
N ALA A 213 -6.78 -0.33 19.69
CA ALA A 213 -6.06 0.02 20.91
C ALA A 213 -4.86 -0.92 21.13
N ALA A 214 -5.05 -2.23 21.02
CA ALA A 214 -3.97 -3.20 21.13
C ALA A 214 -2.92 -3.04 20.00
N ALA A 215 -3.35 -2.83 18.76
CA ALA A 215 -2.45 -2.62 17.62
C ALA A 215 -1.60 -1.34 17.72
N ARG A 216 -2.08 -0.31 18.43
CA ARG A 216 -1.33 0.93 18.71
C ARG A 216 -0.31 0.77 19.83
N ALA A 217 -0.48 -0.23 20.69
CA ALA A 217 0.41 -0.50 21.82
C ALA A 217 1.64 -1.38 21.46
N LEU A 218 1.69 -1.89 20.22
CA LEU A 218 2.76 -2.73 19.66
C LEU A 218 3.72 -1.91 18.78
#